data_AF-A0A5K3EFF9-F1
#
_entry.id   AF-A0A5K3EFF9-F1
#
_cell.length_a   1.000
_cell.length_b   1.000
_cell.length_c   1.000
_cell.angle_alpha   90.00
_cell.angle_beta   90.00
_cell.angle_gamma   90.00
#
_symmetry.space_group_name_H-M   'P 1'
#
loop_
_entity.id
_entity.type
_entity.pdbx_description
1 polymer ?
#
loop_
_entity_poly.entity_id
_entity_poly.type
_entity_poly.pdbx_seq_one_letter_code
_entity_poly.pdbx_strand_id
1 'polypeptide(L)'
;MKLQDSQTSLTGDKGYCMARATHSVHTGTWYYEATITDQPEGSATRIGWSQLMGNLQAPCGYDKFGYSWRSRLGTVFHDSRGKHYADTGYSKGDVIGCLIELPKAARADMIPSMTALNSASTGSSKAGGGSKAGGRGDSAKAKTPEVPLFNYLPETYKDRPLIKFRNFYYFEEKGDPQALEKQLRPLPASKIVFYRNGECLGAAFQNIYAGAYFPAISIYKSATVCVNFGPNFKYPPADFDNWQPMSARRESAEVEQAMADMLYLNVNDRLIENLMKECHRS
;
A
#
# COMPACT_ATOMS: atom_id res chain seq x y z
N MET A 1 13.57 -1.88 15.71
CA MET A 1 12.68 -3.03 15.51
C MET A 1 13.51 -4.29 15.41
N LYS A 2 13.11 -5.38 16.05
CA LYS A 2 13.66 -6.72 15.86
C LYS A 2 12.56 -7.61 15.31
N LEU A 3 12.84 -8.31 14.21
CA LEU A 3 11.97 -9.31 13.62
C LEU A 3 12.51 -10.70 14.00
N GLN A 4 11.67 -11.60 14.49
CA GLN A 4 12.05 -12.99 14.74
C GLN A 4 12.17 -13.78 13.43
N ASP A 5 12.88 -14.90 13.46
CA ASP A 5 13.12 -15.74 12.26
C ASP A 5 11.84 -16.26 11.60
N SER A 6 10.75 -16.39 12.37
CA SER A 6 9.44 -16.74 11.84
C SER A 6 8.84 -15.67 10.90
N GLN A 7 9.43 -14.48 10.85
CA GLN A 7 8.99 -13.29 10.09
C GLN A 7 7.56 -12.81 10.39
N THR A 8 6.98 -13.31 11.48
CA THR A 8 5.62 -12.96 11.91
C THR A 8 5.61 -12.30 13.28
N SER A 9 6.72 -12.32 14.03
CA SER A 9 6.82 -11.72 15.36
C SER A 9 7.80 -10.55 15.38
N LEU A 10 7.33 -9.41 15.87
CA LEU A 10 8.05 -8.15 15.92
C LEU A 10 8.16 -7.68 17.37
N THR A 11 9.36 -7.27 17.77
CA THR A 11 9.63 -6.69 19.10
C THR A 11 10.33 -5.34 18.96
N GLY A 12 9.87 -4.35 19.74
CA GLY A 12 10.50 -3.03 19.82
C GLY A 12 11.62 -2.97 20.87
N ASP A 13 12.20 -1.79 21.08
CA ASP A 13 13.25 -1.58 22.09
C ASP A 13 13.12 -0.22 22.78
N LYS A 14 13.34 0.86 22.02
CA LYS A 14 13.28 2.25 22.53
C LYS A 14 12.07 3.01 22.00
N GLY A 15 12.31 3.92 21.04
CA GLY A 15 11.28 4.75 20.43
C GLY A 15 10.32 3.96 19.55
N TYR A 16 9.38 4.69 18.95
CA TYR A 16 8.50 4.11 17.95
C TYR A 16 9.32 3.71 16.72
N CYS A 17 9.00 2.56 16.18
CA CYS A 17 9.36 2.17 14.82
C CYS A 17 8.21 1.37 14.22
N MET A 18 8.13 1.36 12.90
CA MET A 18 7.11 0.67 12.13
C MET A 18 7.73 -0.42 11.27
N ALA A 19 7.03 -1.54 11.14
CA ALA A 19 7.27 -2.55 10.12
C ALA A 19 6.02 -2.66 9.25
N ARG A 20 6.23 -2.99 7.96
CA ARG A 20 5.17 -3.27 6.99
C ARG A 20 5.30 -4.70 6.51
N ALA A 21 4.18 -5.31 6.13
CA ALA A 21 4.21 -6.56 5.40
C ALA A 21 4.78 -6.37 3.98
N THR A 22 5.07 -7.48 3.31
CA THR A 22 5.70 -7.51 1.98
C THR A 22 4.76 -7.14 0.84
N HIS A 23 3.46 -7.42 0.99
CA HIS A 23 2.47 -7.24 -0.06
C HIS A 23 1.47 -6.14 0.31
N SER A 24 1.11 -5.32 -0.68
CA SER A 24 0.08 -4.31 -0.57
C SER A 24 -1.21 -4.68 -1.28
N VAL A 25 -2.27 -4.00 -0.91
CA VAL A 25 -3.60 -4.10 -1.52
C VAL A 25 -4.06 -2.72 -1.97
N HIS A 26 -4.69 -2.65 -3.14
CA HIS A 26 -5.17 -1.38 -3.73
C HIS A 26 -6.63 -1.46 -4.20
N THR A 27 -7.28 -2.63 -4.07
CA THR A 27 -8.70 -2.86 -4.40
C THR A 27 -9.17 -4.11 -3.69
N GLY A 28 -10.48 -4.23 -3.46
CA GLY A 28 -11.09 -5.37 -2.77
C GLY A 28 -11.08 -5.22 -1.25
N THR A 29 -11.53 -6.27 -0.57
CA THR A 29 -11.63 -6.31 0.90
C THR A 29 -10.64 -7.32 1.45
N TRP A 30 -9.79 -6.88 2.35
CA TRP A 30 -8.65 -7.67 2.85
C TRP A 30 -8.57 -7.66 4.36
N TYR A 31 -8.09 -8.76 4.92
CA TYR A 31 -8.04 -8.98 6.36
C TYR A 31 -6.71 -9.60 6.83
N TYR A 32 -6.26 -9.19 8.00
CA TYR A 32 -5.21 -9.86 8.77
C TYR A 32 -5.45 -9.68 10.28
N GLU A 33 -4.79 -10.51 11.10
CA GLU A 33 -4.82 -10.43 12.55
C GLU A 33 -3.46 -10.05 13.14
N ALA A 34 -3.46 -9.30 14.24
CA ALA A 34 -2.29 -9.03 15.04
C ALA A 34 -2.57 -9.38 16.51
N THR A 35 -1.81 -10.33 17.05
CA THR A 35 -1.88 -10.75 18.46
C THR A 35 -0.84 -10.01 19.28
N ILE A 36 -1.25 -9.38 20.38
CA ILE A 36 -0.31 -8.76 21.32
C ILE A 36 0.21 -9.83 22.27
N THR A 37 1.42 -10.30 22.04
CA THR A 37 1.99 -11.41 22.82
C THR A 37 2.70 -10.94 24.08
N ASP A 38 3.28 -9.74 24.05
CA ASP A 38 3.82 -9.11 25.25
C ASP A 38 3.69 -7.59 25.20
N GLN A 39 3.37 -6.98 26.35
CA GLN A 39 3.20 -5.54 26.45
C GLN A 39 3.59 -5.05 27.86
N PRO A 40 4.90 -4.90 28.13
CA PRO A 40 5.39 -4.37 29.41
C PRO A 40 4.83 -2.98 29.73
N GLU A 41 4.85 -2.60 31.01
CA GLU A 41 4.36 -1.29 31.43
C GLU A 41 5.07 -0.14 30.68
N GLY A 42 4.28 0.84 30.24
CA GLY A 42 4.79 1.98 29.48
C GLY A 42 5.16 1.68 28.03
N SER A 43 5.04 0.43 27.56
CA SER A 43 5.07 0.08 26.14
C SER A 43 3.73 0.34 25.46
N ALA A 44 3.74 0.50 24.14
CA ALA A 44 2.54 0.73 23.37
C ALA A 44 2.71 0.20 21.95
N THR A 45 1.59 -0.09 21.28
CA THR A 45 1.59 -0.47 19.88
C THR A 45 0.55 0.33 19.11
N ARG A 46 0.73 0.38 17.79
CA ARG A 46 -0.29 0.82 16.85
C ARG A 46 -0.41 -0.19 15.72
N ILE A 47 -1.61 -0.68 15.47
CA ILE A 47 -1.91 -1.66 14.43
C ILE A 47 -2.76 -0.98 13.36
N GLY A 48 -2.46 -1.20 12.07
CA GLY A 48 -3.30 -0.73 10.99
C GLY A 48 -2.65 -0.82 9.62
N TRP A 49 -2.87 0.18 8.78
CA TRP A 49 -2.47 0.15 7.37
C TRP A 49 -1.59 1.36 7.05
N SER A 50 -0.57 1.16 6.20
CA SER A 50 0.33 2.23 5.77
C SER A 50 0.64 2.11 4.28
N GLN A 51 0.64 3.23 3.56
CA GLN A 51 1.17 3.30 2.21
C GLN A 51 2.71 3.29 2.21
N LEU A 52 3.32 3.10 1.04
CA LEU A 52 4.78 2.94 0.88
C LEU A 52 5.60 4.12 1.43
N MET A 53 5.06 5.34 1.38
CA MET A 53 5.75 6.56 1.84
C MET A 53 5.62 6.82 3.34
N GLY A 54 4.90 5.97 4.09
CA GLY A 54 4.81 6.10 5.53
C GLY A 54 6.19 6.01 6.20
N ASN A 55 6.47 6.91 7.15
CA ASN A 55 7.78 6.97 7.80
C ASN A 55 7.99 5.79 8.77
N LEU A 56 8.93 4.90 8.44
CA LEU A 56 9.21 3.70 9.24
C LEU A 56 9.84 3.98 10.62
N GLN A 57 10.38 5.19 10.85
CA GLN A 57 10.89 5.62 12.16
C GLN A 57 9.83 6.32 13.01
N ALA A 58 8.60 6.47 12.50
CA ALA A 58 7.47 7.04 13.19
C ALA A 58 6.40 5.97 13.48
N PRO A 59 5.47 6.22 14.42
CA PRO A 59 4.32 5.35 14.57
C PRO A 59 3.38 5.44 13.36
N CYS A 60 2.70 4.35 13.03
CA CYS A 60 1.63 4.33 12.04
C CYS A 60 0.56 5.39 12.41
N GLY A 61 0.08 6.11 11.40
CA GLY A 61 -0.80 7.27 11.58
C GLY A 61 -0.12 8.55 12.06
N TYR A 62 1.22 8.62 12.04
CA TYR A 62 1.97 9.87 12.23
C TYR A 62 1.81 10.83 11.04
N ASP A 63 1.90 10.30 9.83
CA ASP A 63 1.74 11.04 8.58
C ASP A 63 0.36 10.76 7.94
N LYS A 64 0.13 11.33 6.76
CA LYS A 64 -1.09 11.10 5.97
C LYS A 64 -1.12 9.74 5.26
N PHE A 65 -0.01 9.01 5.24
CA PHE A 65 0.10 7.72 4.57
C PHE A 65 -0.32 6.55 5.46
N GLY A 66 -0.48 6.77 6.77
CA GLY A 66 -0.85 5.74 7.75
C GLY A 66 -2.20 5.96 8.43
N TYR A 67 -2.83 4.85 8.80
CA TYR A 67 -4.08 4.78 9.57
C TYR A 67 -3.94 3.66 10.59
N SER A 68 -4.17 3.93 11.87
CA SER A 68 -3.95 2.92 12.90
C SER A 68 -4.84 3.06 14.12
N TRP A 69 -4.97 1.99 14.88
CA TRP A 69 -5.55 1.98 16.22
C TRP A 69 -4.45 1.83 17.27
N ARG A 70 -4.51 2.63 18.33
CA ARG A 70 -3.51 2.66 19.40
C ARG A 70 -3.92 1.78 20.57
N SER A 71 -2.97 1.01 21.10
CA SER A 71 -3.18 0.12 22.27
C SER A 71 -3.56 0.86 23.56
N ARG A 72 -3.33 2.17 23.63
CA ARG A 72 -3.69 3.02 24.78
C ARG A 72 -4.91 3.87 24.45
N LEU A 73 -5.88 3.88 25.38
CA LEU A 73 -7.05 4.78 25.38
C LEU A 73 -8.00 4.63 24.19
N GLY A 74 -7.92 3.53 23.43
CA GLY A 74 -8.90 3.19 22.40
C GLY A 74 -9.00 4.17 21.24
N THR A 75 -7.99 5.02 21.03
CA THR A 75 -7.99 6.06 19.99
C THR A 75 -7.40 5.58 18.68
N VAL A 76 -7.98 5.99 17.56
CA VAL A 76 -7.42 5.80 16.21
C VAL A 76 -6.61 7.03 15.78
N PHE A 77 -5.56 6.82 14.98
CA PHE A 77 -4.61 7.84 14.57
C PHE A 77 -4.44 7.88 13.05
N HIS A 78 -4.47 9.09 12.52
CA HIS A 78 -4.12 9.45 11.16
C HIS A 78 -3.62 10.90 11.17
N ASP A 79 -2.58 11.23 10.40
CA ASP A 79 -2.05 12.61 10.31
C ASP A 79 -1.69 13.19 11.70
N SER A 80 -1.11 12.35 12.57
CA SER A 80 -0.80 12.67 13.97
C SER A 80 -1.99 13.09 14.84
N ARG A 81 -3.23 12.94 14.34
CA ARG A 81 -4.46 13.33 15.02
C ARG A 81 -5.14 12.08 15.57
N GLY A 82 -5.25 12.04 16.89
CA GLY A 82 -6.00 11.00 17.61
C GLY A 82 -7.49 11.32 17.64
N LYS A 83 -8.33 10.33 17.37
CA LYS A 83 -9.79 10.40 17.55
C LYS A 83 -10.25 9.27 18.46
N HIS A 84 -11.23 9.54 19.31
CA HIS A 84 -11.88 8.48 20.10
C HIS A 84 -12.53 7.47 19.16
N TYR A 85 -12.41 6.18 19.47
CA TYR A 85 -12.94 5.10 18.65
C TYR A 85 -13.51 3.96 19.49
N ALA A 86 -12.83 3.57 20.57
CA ALA A 86 -13.31 2.61 21.54
C ALA A 86 -13.07 3.13 22.97
N ASP A 87 -13.89 2.69 23.92
CA ASP A 87 -13.80 3.09 25.34
C ASP A 87 -12.44 2.73 25.97
N THR A 88 -11.84 1.64 25.48
CA THR A 88 -10.55 1.15 25.94
C THR A 88 -9.63 0.85 24.76
N GLY A 89 -8.33 0.90 25.03
CA GLY A 89 -7.35 0.31 24.12
C GLY A 89 -7.27 -1.20 24.31
N TYR A 90 -6.47 -1.83 23.47
CA TYR A 90 -6.18 -3.26 23.57
C TYR A 90 -4.87 -3.54 24.30
N SER A 91 -4.70 -4.76 24.79
CA SER A 91 -3.66 -5.17 25.71
C SER A 91 -3.08 -6.55 25.37
N LYS A 92 -2.11 -7.02 26.17
CA LYS A 92 -1.55 -8.37 26.04
C LYS A 92 -2.65 -9.43 26.04
N GLY A 93 -2.58 -10.34 25.06
CA GLY A 93 -3.53 -11.43 24.85
C GLY A 93 -4.65 -11.11 23.86
N ASP A 94 -4.91 -9.83 23.57
CA ASP A 94 -5.90 -9.44 22.57
C ASP A 94 -5.43 -9.78 21.16
N VAL A 95 -6.38 -10.21 20.32
CA VAL A 95 -6.22 -10.39 18.88
C VAL A 95 -6.96 -9.28 18.16
N ILE A 96 -6.21 -8.49 17.39
CA ILE A 96 -6.71 -7.34 16.66
C ILE A 96 -6.91 -7.72 15.21
N GLY A 97 -8.17 -7.82 14.79
CA GLY A 97 -8.52 -7.98 13.39
C GLY A 97 -8.46 -6.64 12.67
N CYS A 98 -7.86 -6.60 11.49
CA CYS A 98 -7.70 -5.40 10.69
C CYS A 98 -8.26 -5.63 9.29
N LEU A 99 -9.42 -5.05 9.00
CA LEU A 99 -10.05 -5.11 7.69
C LEU A 99 -9.88 -3.78 6.96
N ILE A 100 -9.57 -3.86 5.67
CA ILE A 100 -9.60 -2.70 4.76
C ILE A 100 -10.49 -3.05 3.57
N GLU A 101 -11.39 -2.13 3.22
CA GLU A 101 -12.22 -2.21 2.02
C GLU A 101 -11.83 -1.07 1.09
N LEU A 102 -11.43 -1.44 -0.13
CA LEU A 102 -10.99 -0.55 -1.18
C LEU A 102 -11.85 -0.77 -2.43
N PRO A 103 -12.65 0.21 -2.88
CA PRO A 103 -13.41 0.07 -4.11
C PRO A 103 -12.48 -0.03 -5.31
N LYS A 104 -12.97 -0.65 -6.38
CA LYS A 104 -12.29 -0.60 -7.68
C LYS A 104 -12.29 0.84 -8.17
N ALA A 105 -11.11 1.43 -8.36
CA ALA A 105 -10.96 2.70 -9.06
C ALA A 105 -9.95 2.57 -10.19
N ALA A 106 -10.00 3.50 -11.14
CA ALA A 106 -9.01 3.56 -12.21
C ALA A 106 -7.62 3.88 -11.62
N ARG A 107 -6.54 3.38 -12.23
CA ARG A 107 -5.17 3.68 -11.75
C ARG A 107 -4.89 5.18 -11.62
N ALA A 108 -5.45 6.01 -12.50
CA ALA A 108 -5.30 7.46 -12.43
C ALA A 108 -5.78 8.04 -11.07
N ASP A 109 -6.77 7.40 -10.46
CA ASP A 109 -7.32 7.78 -9.15
C ASP A 109 -6.57 7.12 -7.99
N MET A 110 -5.88 6.01 -8.23
CA MET A 110 -5.07 5.24 -7.25
C MET A 110 -3.64 5.77 -7.08
N ILE A 111 -3.24 6.72 -7.92
CA ILE A 111 -1.92 7.35 -7.99
C ILE A 111 -1.83 8.49 -6.97
N PRO A 112 -0.74 8.51 -6.19
CA PRO A 112 0.40 9.30 -6.65
C PRO A 112 1.56 8.39 -7.07
N SER A 113 1.53 7.98 -8.35
CA SER A 113 2.66 7.39 -9.08
C SER A 113 3.86 8.33 -9.03
N MET A 114 5.01 7.79 -8.66
CA MET A 114 6.26 8.54 -8.61
C MET A 114 6.77 8.91 -10.01
N THR A 115 6.28 8.25 -11.07
CA THR A 115 6.60 8.60 -12.46
C THR A 115 6.10 10.00 -12.85
N ALA A 116 5.04 10.51 -12.20
CA ALA A 116 4.56 11.87 -12.40
C ALA A 116 5.52 12.94 -11.85
N LEU A 117 6.45 12.58 -10.94
CA LEU A 117 7.47 13.49 -10.41
C LEU A 117 8.69 13.61 -11.33
N ASN A 118 9.04 12.53 -12.04
CA ASN A 118 10.19 12.53 -12.97
C ASN A 118 9.91 13.27 -14.29
N SER A 119 8.64 13.41 -14.68
CA SER A 119 8.23 14.18 -15.87
C SER A 119 8.12 15.69 -15.61
N ALA A 120 8.13 16.13 -14.36
CA ALA A 120 8.04 17.55 -14.01
C ALA A 120 9.41 18.27 -13.95
N SER A 121 10.53 17.55 -14.10
CA SER A 121 11.89 18.10 -13.99
C SER A 121 12.63 18.28 -15.33
N THR A 122 12.00 17.97 -16.47
CA THR A 122 12.54 18.30 -17.80
C THR A 122 11.78 19.47 -18.42
N GLY A 123 12.45 20.63 -18.42
CA GLY A 123 11.89 21.92 -18.78
C GLY A 123 11.37 22.02 -20.22
N SER A 124 10.15 22.55 -20.31
CA SER A 124 9.67 23.55 -21.27
C SER A 124 10.38 23.68 -22.62
N SER A 125 9.68 23.30 -23.69
CA SER A 125 9.85 23.92 -25.02
C SER A 125 8.47 24.30 -25.56
N LYS A 126 8.27 25.59 -25.81
CA LYS A 126 7.07 26.24 -26.34
C LYS A 126 6.61 25.61 -27.66
N ALA A 127 5.30 25.47 -27.86
CA ALA A 127 4.69 25.45 -29.19
C ALA A 127 3.61 26.53 -29.28
N GLY A 128 3.78 27.43 -30.25
CA GLY A 128 2.95 28.59 -30.51
C GLY A 128 1.60 28.24 -31.15
N GLY A 129 0.69 29.21 -31.07
CA GLY A 129 -0.68 29.10 -31.54
C GLY A 129 -0.84 29.15 -33.07
N GLY A 130 -1.97 28.63 -33.52
CA GLY A 130 -2.48 28.76 -34.87
C GLY A 130 -3.88 28.16 -34.98
N SER A 131 -4.89 29.01 -35.12
CA SER A 131 -6.31 28.66 -35.31
C SER A 131 -6.60 28.23 -36.75
N LYS A 132 -7.48 27.24 -36.96
CA LYS A 132 -8.58 27.28 -37.97
C LYS A 132 -9.55 26.11 -37.84
N ALA A 133 -10.78 26.38 -38.27
CA ALA A 133 -12.03 25.65 -38.02
C ALA A 133 -12.40 24.61 -39.09
N GLY A 134 -13.32 23.70 -38.72
CA GLY A 134 -14.39 23.18 -39.59
C GLY A 134 -14.37 21.68 -39.90
N GLY A 135 -15.45 20.96 -39.55
CA GLY A 135 -15.74 19.63 -40.09
C GLY A 135 -16.80 18.84 -39.32
N ARG A 136 -17.94 18.55 -39.97
CA ARG A 136 -19.14 17.89 -39.42
C ARG A 136 -18.92 16.40 -39.12
N GLY A 137 -19.73 15.91 -38.18
CA GLY A 137 -19.56 14.62 -37.52
C GLY A 137 -20.03 13.40 -38.28
N ASP A 138 -19.61 12.26 -37.73
CA ASP A 138 -20.17 10.95 -37.97
C ASP A 138 -20.25 10.21 -36.63
N SER A 139 -21.40 9.58 -36.40
CA SER A 139 -21.77 8.91 -35.16
C SER A 139 -20.98 7.60 -35.00
N ALA A 140 -19.83 7.66 -34.33
CA ALA A 140 -19.09 6.48 -33.94
C ALA A 140 -19.72 5.85 -32.68
N LYS A 141 -20.11 4.58 -32.78
CA LYS A 141 -20.43 3.69 -31.65
C LYS A 141 -19.46 3.93 -30.50
N ALA A 142 -19.98 4.14 -29.29
CA ALA A 142 -19.20 4.26 -28.08
C ALA A 142 -18.33 3.00 -27.90
N LYS A 143 -17.07 3.07 -28.33
CA LYS A 143 -16.03 2.16 -27.86
C LYS A 143 -15.91 2.44 -26.37
N THR A 144 -16.15 1.43 -25.55
CA THR A 144 -15.64 1.39 -24.18
C THR A 144 -14.18 1.86 -24.25
N PRO A 145 -13.77 2.89 -23.50
CA PRO A 145 -12.39 3.33 -23.56
C PRO A 145 -11.53 2.13 -23.13
N GLU A 146 -10.79 1.54 -24.07
CA GLU A 146 -9.78 0.55 -23.75
C GLU A 146 -8.75 1.26 -22.88
N VAL A 147 -8.89 1.09 -21.58
CA VAL A 147 -7.93 1.60 -20.63
C VAL A 147 -6.68 0.72 -20.81
N PRO A 148 -5.50 1.29 -21.14
CA PRO A 148 -4.29 0.50 -21.40
C PRO A 148 -4.01 -0.45 -20.23
N LEU A 149 -3.57 -1.68 -20.51
CA LEU A 149 -3.29 -2.70 -19.48
C LEU A 149 -2.32 -2.20 -18.39
N PHE A 150 -1.43 -1.28 -18.74
CA PHE A 150 -0.59 -0.53 -17.79
C PHE A 150 -1.36 0.08 -16.62
N ASN A 151 -2.63 0.42 -16.80
CA ASN A 151 -3.47 1.00 -15.76
C ASN A 151 -4.02 -0.01 -14.74
N TYR A 152 -3.63 -1.28 -14.83
CA TYR A 152 -4.07 -2.31 -13.88
C TYR A 152 -2.92 -3.08 -13.21
N LEU A 153 -1.67 -2.80 -13.59
CA LEU A 153 -0.47 -3.45 -13.05
C LEU A 153 0.27 -2.52 -12.07
N PRO A 154 1.07 -3.04 -11.13
CA PRO A 154 1.97 -2.23 -10.29
C PRO A 154 3.03 -1.50 -11.13
N GLU A 155 3.75 -0.55 -10.52
CA GLU A 155 4.97 0.00 -11.13
C GLU A 155 6.03 -1.11 -11.24
N THR A 156 6.76 -1.14 -12.35
CA THR A 156 7.92 -2.04 -12.46
C THR A 156 9.06 -1.52 -11.58
N TYR A 157 9.94 -2.42 -11.14
CA TYR A 157 11.20 -2.03 -10.49
C TYR A 157 12.35 -1.87 -11.49
N LYS A 158 12.14 -2.25 -12.75
CA LYS A 158 13.20 -2.34 -13.78
C LYS A 158 13.60 -0.99 -14.37
N ASP A 159 12.85 0.07 -14.09
CA ASP A 159 13.19 1.46 -14.42
C ASP A 159 14.09 2.11 -13.36
N ARG A 160 14.33 1.43 -12.23
CA ARG A 160 15.05 2.00 -11.08
C ARG A 160 16.56 1.79 -11.19
N PRO A 161 17.38 2.74 -10.69
CA PRO A 161 18.83 2.57 -10.65
C PRO A 161 19.24 1.33 -9.84
N LEU A 162 20.15 0.53 -10.39
CA LEU A 162 20.75 -0.60 -9.70
C LEU A 162 22.01 -0.16 -8.97
N ILE A 163 22.06 -0.35 -7.66
CA ILE A 163 23.22 -0.04 -6.82
C ILE A 163 23.84 -1.33 -6.26
N LYS A 164 25.18 -1.35 -6.14
CA LYS A 164 25.91 -2.46 -5.50
C LYS A 164 26.32 -2.06 -4.09
N PHE A 165 25.85 -2.81 -3.10
CA PHE A 165 26.23 -2.61 -1.70
C PHE A 165 26.60 -3.95 -1.04
N ARG A 166 27.79 -4.02 -0.43
CA ARG A 166 28.33 -5.24 0.21
C ARG A 166 28.21 -6.50 -0.66
N ASN A 167 28.56 -6.40 -1.94
CA ASN A 167 28.47 -7.46 -2.95
C ASN A 167 27.07 -7.92 -3.36
N PHE A 168 26.01 -7.28 -2.87
CA PHE A 168 24.64 -7.50 -3.31
C PHE A 168 24.16 -6.33 -4.18
N TYR A 169 23.21 -6.60 -5.08
CA TYR A 169 22.59 -5.59 -5.94
C TYR A 169 21.20 -5.24 -5.42
N TYR A 170 20.88 -3.95 -5.41
CA TYR A 170 19.60 -3.41 -4.94
C TYR A 170 19.07 -2.38 -5.93
N PHE A 171 17.76 -2.27 -6.05
CA PHE A 171 17.12 -1.15 -6.74
C PHE A 171 16.96 0.03 -5.79
N GLU A 172 17.42 1.21 -6.18
CA GLU A 172 17.24 2.44 -5.41
C GLU A 172 15.88 3.09 -5.74
N GLU A 173 15.08 3.37 -4.72
CA GLU A 173 13.83 4.12 -4.85
C GLU A 173 14.00 5.48 -4.19
N LYS A 174 13.82 6.56 -4.97
CA LYS A 174 13.80 7.94 -4.47
C LYS A 174 12.37 8.45 -4.50
N GLY A 175 11.82 8.71 -3.31
CA GLY A 175 10.52 9.37 -3.17
C GLY A 175 10.66 10.66 -2.37
N ASP A 176 9.81 11.64 -2.69
CA ASP A 176 9.60 12.85 -1.91
C ASP A 176 8.24 12.74 -1.22
N PRO A 177 8.20 12.33 0.07
CA PRO A 177 6.96 12.18 0.82
C PRO A 177 6.14 13.47 0.84
N GLN A 178 6.77 14.64 0.91
CA GLN A 178 6.10 15.93 0.98
C GLN A 178 5.42 16.28 -0.35
N ALA A 179 6.05 15.95 -1.48
CA ALA A 179 5.45 16.15 -2.79
C ALA A 179 4.24 15.21 -3.01
N LEU A 180 4.35 13.94 -2.60
CA LEU A 180 3.29 12.95 -2.73
C LEU A 180 2.10 13.26 -1.81
N GLU A 181 2.37 13.80 -0.62
CA GLU A 181 1.33 14.19 0.34
C GLU A 181 0.36 15.23 -0.26
N LYS A 182 0.88 16.15 -1.09
CA LYS A 182 0.08 17.16 -1.79
C LYS A 182 -0.82 16.58 -2.89
N GLN A 183 -0.53 15.37 -3.34
CA GLN A 183 -1.26 14.69 -4.40
C GLN A 183 -2.28 13.68 -3.88
N LEU A 184 -2.30 13.41 -2.57
CA LEU A 184 -3.25 12.47 -1.96
C LEU A 184 -4.70 12.91 -2.18
N ARG A 185 -5.51 11.98 -2.68
CA ARG A 185 -6.95 12.18 -2.93
C ARG A 185 -7.76 11.18 -2.13
N PRO A 186 -8.79 11.59 -1.38
CA PRO A 186 -9.69 10.65 -0.72
C PRO A 186 -10.30 9.69 -1.74
N LEU A 187 -10.38 8.41 -1.40
CA LEU A 187 -11.02 7.36 -2.19
C LEU A 187 -12.43 7.13 -1.62
N PRO A 188 -13.50 7.66 -2.24
CA PRO A 188 -14.85 7.51 -1.71
C PRO A 188 -15.25 6.05 -1.55
N ALA A 189 -16.06 5.71 -0.55
CA ALA A 189 -16.51 4.35 -0.24
C ALA A 189 -15.41 3.35 0.20
N SER A 190 -14.18 3.82 0.44
CA SER A 190 -13.17 3.05 1.16
C SER A 190 -13.36 3.15 2.67
N LYS A 191 -12.98 2.10 3.41
CA LYS A 191 -13.00 2.12 4.88
C LYS A 191 -11.99 1.17 5.51
N ILE A 192 -11.66 1.45 6.76
CA ILE A 192 -10.90 0.55 7.65
C ILE A 192 -11.77 0.23 8.86
N VAL A 193 -11.83 -1.05 9.20
CA VAL A 193 -12.61 -1.59 10.33
C VAL A 193 -11.65 -2.39 11.22
N PHE A 194 -11.73 -2.17 12.53
CA PHE A 194 -10.98 -2.96 13.50
C PHE A 194 -11.90 -3.88 14.28
N TYR A 195 -11.34 -5.05 14.63
CA TYR A 195 -11.99 -6.04 15.47
C TYR A 195 -11.13 -6.28 16.71
N ARG A 196 -11.76 -6.59 17.83
CA ARG A 196 -11.08 -7.07 19.03
C ARG A 196 -11.64 -8.42 19.40
N ASN A 197 -10.81 -9.46 19.35
CA ASN A 197 -11.19 -10.82 19.67
C ASN A 197 -12.44 -11.31 18.90
N GLY A 198 -12.58 -10.89 17.64
CA GLY A 198 -13.71 -11.20 16.77
C GLY A 198 -14.90 -10.23 16.83
N GLU A 199 -14.95 -9.34 17.83
CA GLU A 199 -16.00 -8.33 17.92
C GLU A 199 -15.68 -7.14 17.00
N CYS A 200 -16.61 -6.79 16.12
CA CYS A 200 -16.50 -5.64 15.22
C CYS A 200 -16.69 -4.33 16.00
N LEU A 201 -15.72 -3.42 15.91
CA LEU A 201 -15.78 -2.10 16.58
C LEU A 201 -16.30 -0.98 15.65
N GLY A 202 -16.75 -1.34 14.44
CA GLY A 202 -17.25 -0.40 13.44
C GLY A 202 -16.16 0.24 12.58
N ALA A 203 -16.56 1.18 11.72
CA ALA A 203 -15.64 1.84 10.80
C ALA A 203 -14.78 2.89 11.54
N ALA A 204 -13.47 2.61 11.67
CA ALA A 204 -12.49 3.53 12.24
C ALA A 204 -12.20 4.71 11.32
N PHE A 205 -12.12 4.42 10.02
CA PHE A 205 -11.85 5.41 8.99
C PHE A 205 -12.74 5.15 7.78
N GLN A 206 -13.16 6.23 7.13
CA GLN A 206 -13.92 6.21 5.88
C GLN A 206 -13.30 7.21 4.92
N ASN A 207 -13.41 6.95 3.62
CA ASN A 207 -12.85 7.78 2.56
C ASN A 207 -11.34 8.00 2.76
N ILE A 208 -10.59 6.93 3.03
CA ILE A 208 -9.14 6.98 3.17
C ILE A 208 -8.50 7.38 1.84
N TYR A 209 -7.28 7.91 1.87
CA TYR A 209 -6.60 8.32 0.65
C TYR A 209 -6.39 7.15 -0.32
N ALA A 210 -6.54 7.41 -1.62
CA ALA A 210 -6.25 6.44 -2.65
C ALA A 210 -4.76 6.05 -2.63
N GLY A 211 -4.48 4.79 -2.95
CA GLY A 211 -3.13 4.23 -2.95
C GLY A 211 -3.10 2.76 -2.55
N ALA A 212 -1.90 2.19 -2.60
CA ALA A 212 -1.65 0.83 -2.16
C ALA A 212 -1.29 0.80 -0.66
N TYR A 213 -1.97 -0.05 0.09
CA TYR A 213 -1.83 -0.18 1.54
C TYR A 213 -1.20 -1.50 1.94
N PHE A 214 -0.25 -1.43 2.87
CA PHE A 214 0.38 -2.58 3.49
C PHE A 214 -0.12 -2.71 4.94
N PRO A 215 -0.34 -3.94 5.44
CA PRO A 215 -0.43 -4.19 6.87
C PRO A 215 0.78 -3.57 7.58
N ALA A 216 0.54 -2.82 8.65
CA ALA A 216 1.54 -2.02 9.32
C ALA A 216 1.42 -2.11 10.84
N ILE A 217 2.55 -2.37 11.49
CA ILE A 217 2.67 -2.53 12.93
C ILE A 217 3.72 -1.55 13.44
N SER A 218 3.35 -0.73 14.41
CA SER A 218 4.30 0.13 15.11
C SER A 218 4.40 -0.24 16.57
N ILE A 219 5.63 -0.25 17.07
CA ILE A 219 5.94 -0.68 18.43
C ILE A 219 6.75 0.42 19.12
N TYR A 220 6.34 0.75 20.34
CA TYR A 220 7.06 1.61 21.27
C TYR A 220 7.54 0.79 22.46
N LYS A 221 8.82 0.94 22.79
CA LYS A 221 9.53 0.11 23.77
C LYS A 221 9.42 -1.38 23.45
N SER A 222 9.58 -2.24 24.45
CA SER A 222 9.74 -3.69 24.30
C SER A 222 8.44 -4.49 24.11
N ALA A 223 7.36 -3.89 23.59
CA ALA A 223 6.17 -4.67 23.26
C ALA A 223 6.46 -5.64 22.11
N THR A 224 5.72 -6.75 22.07
CA THR A 224 5.83 -7.80 21.04
C THR A 224 4.47 -8.08 20.42
N VAL A 225 4.45 -8.15 19.09
CA VAL A 225 3.24 -8.41 18.29
C VAL A 225 3.53 -9.55 17.32
N CYS A 226 2.64 -10.53 17.28
CA CYS A 226 2.64 -11.57 16.27
C CYS A 226 1.54 -11.32 15.24
N VAL A 227 1.87 -11.36 13.95
CA VAL A 227 0.94 -11.10 12.85
C VAL A 227 0.57 -12.42 12.17
N ASN A 228 -0.72 -12.59 11.90
CA ASN A 228 -1.28 -13.70 11.16
C ASN A 228 -1.96 -13.17 9.89
N PHE A 229 -1.41 -13.50 8.73
CA PHE A 229 -1.92 -13.05 7.43
C PHE A 229 -2.98 -14.00 6.85
N GLY A 230 -3.32 -15.09 7.55
CA GLY A 230 -4.26 -16.10 7.09
C GLY A 230 -3.60 -17.28 6.37
N PRO A 231 -4.41 -18.23 5.83
CA PRO A 231 -5.87 -18.20 5.81
C PRO A 231 -6.53 -18.61 7.13
N ASN A 232 -5.76 -19.22 8.05
CA ASN A 232 -6.28 -19.76 9.30
C ASN A 232 -6.28 -18.69 10.40
N PHE A 233 -7.40 -17.99 10.57
CA PHE A 233 -7.57 -16.96 11.60
C PHE A 233 -8.12 -17.53 12.91
N LYS A 234 -7.83 -16.84 14.01
CA LYS A 234 -8.48 -17.15 15.29
C LYS A 234 -9.92 -16.64 15.31
N TYR A 235 -10.14 -15.45 14.75
CA TYR A 235 -11.41 -14.76 14.68
C TYR A 235 -11.60 -14.16 13.27
N PRO A 236 -12.07 -14.96 12.30
CA PRO A 236 -12.40 -14.45 10.97
C PRO A 236 -13.58 -13.44 11.05
N PRO A 237 -13.61 -12.40 10.19
CA PRO A 237 -14.74 -11.47 10.10
C PRO A 237 -16.03 -12.21 9.70
N ALA A 238 -17.09 -12.07 10.50
CA ALA A 238 -18.39 -12.70 10.26
C ALA A 238 -19.42 -11.75 9.63
N ASP A 239 -19.16 -10.44 9.66
CA ASP A 239 -20.00 -9.34 9.17
C ASP A 239 -19.67 -8.91 7.73
N PHE A 240 -18.69 -9.57 7.10
CA PHE A 240 -18.33 -9.37 5.69
C PHE A 240 -18.35 -10.71 4.96
N ASP A 241 -19.06 -10.77 3.84
CA ASP A 241 -19.15 -12.00 3.02
C ASP A 241 -18.00 -12.11 2.00
N ASN A 242 -17.50 -10.98 1.50
CA ASN A 242 -16.56 -10.91 0.37
C ASN A 242 -15.21 -10.31 0.76
N TRP A 243 -14.47 -10.99 1.64
CA TRP A 243 -13.11 -10.59 2.02
C TRP A 243 -12.08 -11.69 1.73
N GLN A 244 -10.80 -11.31 1.64
CA GLN A 244 -9.69 -12.22 1.39
C GLN A 244 -8.59 -12.08 2.47
N PRO A 245 -7.91 -13.18 2.85
CA PRO A 245 -6.76 -13.11 3.72
C PRO A 245 -5.58 -12.43 3.00
N MET A 246 -4.76 -11.69 3.75
CA MET A 246 -3.52 -11.12 3.21
C MET A 246 -2.57 -12.17 2.61
N SER A 247 -2.61 -13.42 3.08
CA SER A 247 -1.83 -14.53 2.50
C SER A 247 -2.17 -14.81 1.04
N ALA A 248 -3.43 -14.60 0.63
CA ALA A 248 -3.87 -14.79 -0.75
C ALA A 248 -3.30 -13.73 -1.72
N ARG A 249 -2.85 -12.58 -1.19
CA ARG A 249 -2.27 -11.52 -2.02
C ARG A 249 -0.94 -11.94 -2.66
N ARG A 250 -0.20 -12.85 -2.05
CA ARG A 250 1.14 -13.28 -2.49
C ARG A 250 1.18 -13.65 -3.98
N GLU A 251 0.39 -14.64 -4.38
CA GLU A 251 0.40 -15.16 -5.76
C GLU A 251 0.00 -14.07 -6.76
N SER A 252 -1.10 -13.36 -6.49
CA SER A 252 -1.55 -12.28 -7.37
C SER A 252 -0.52 -11.16 -7.52
N ALA A 253 0.17 -10.78 -6.45
CA ALA A 253 1.19 -9.73 -6.50
C ALA A 253 2.44 -10.18 -7.26
N GLU A 254 2.88 -11.43 -7.09
CA GLU A 254 4.00 -12.00 -7.84
C GLU A 254 3.68 -12.03 -9.36
N VAL A 255 2.47 -12.45 -9.72
CA VAL A 255 1.99 -12.48 -11.11
C VAL A 255 1.87 -11.07 -11.69
N GLU A 256 1.27 -10.14 -10.96
CA GLU A 256 1.16 -8.73 -11.35
C GLU A 256 2.52 -8.07 -11.56
N GLN A 257 3.49 -8.33 -10.67
CA GLN A 257 4.83 -7.79 -10.81
C GLN A 257 5.56 -8.40 -12.01
N ALA A 258 5.45 -9.70 -12.22
CA ALA A 258 6.03 -10.36 -13.39
C ALA A 258 5.47 -9.79 -14.70
N MET A 259 4.15 -9.55 -14.76
CA MET A 259 3.52 -8.90 -15.92
C MET A 259 3.99 -7.46 -16.10
N ALA A 260 4.12 -6.68 -15.03
CA ALA A 260 4.62 -5.31 -15.09
C ALA A 260 6.05 -5.26 -15.66
N ASP A 261 6.92 -6.16 -15.20
CA ASP A 261 8.30 -6.25 -15.65
C ASP A 261 8.39 -6.72 -17.13
N MET A 262 7.62 -7.75 -17.52
CA MET A 262 7.58 -8.21 -18.92
C MET A 262 7.12 -7.10 -19.86
N LEU A 263 6.09 -6.35 -19.45
CA LEU A 263 5.54 -5.26 -20.25
C LEU A 263 6.56 -4.11 -20.39
N TYR A 264 7.28 -3.77 -19.31
CA TYR A 264 8.34 -2.77 -19.35
C TYR A 264 9.46 -3.17 -20.33
N LEU A 265 9.94 -4.41 -20.25
CA LEU A 265 11.02 -4.91 -21.13
C LEU A 265 10.59 -4.92 -22.61
N ASN A 266 9.33 -5.25 -22.89
CA ASN A 266 8.81 -5.22 -24.26
C ASN A 266 8.74 -3.79 -24.82
N VAL A 267 8.31 -2.82 -24.01
CA VAL A 267 8.11 -1.44 -24.48
C VAL A 267 9.41 -0.63 -24.54
N ASN A 268 10.30 -0.79 -23.55
CA ASN A 268 11.47 0.09 -23.40
C ASN A 268 12.78 -0.53 -23.89
N ASP A 269 13.00 -1.82 -23.66
CA ASP A 269 14.28 -2.46 -24.03
C ASP A 269 14.30 -2.97 -25.48
N ARG A 270 13.19 -2.83 -26.22
CA ARG A 270 13.02 -3.34 -27.59
C ARG A 270 13.50 -4.79 -27.73
N LEU A 271 13.38 -5.57 -26.66
CA LEU A 271 13.95 -6.91 -26.55
C LEU A 271 13.46 -7.80 -27.71
N ILE A 272 12.18 -7.68 -28.06
CA ILE A 272 11.57 -8.36 -29.20
C ILE A 272 12.17 -7.89 -30.53
N GLU A 273 12.38 -6.59 -30.75
CA GLU A 273 13.03 -6.10 -31.98
C GLU A 273 14.47 -6.60 -32.11
N ASN A 274 15.19 -6.70 -31.00
CA ASN A 274 16.56 -7.19 -30.96
C ASN A 274 16.61 -8.71 -31.22
N LEU A 275 15.74 -9.49 -30.58
CA LEU A 275 15.59 -10.94 -30.83
C LEU A 275 15.18 -11.24 -32.27
N MET A 276 14.23 -10.48 -32.83
CA MET A 276 13.83 -10.63 -34.24
C MET A 276 14.98 -10.34 -35.20
N LYS A 277 15.81 -9.33 -34.91
CA LYS A 277 17.02 -9.02 -35.70
C LYS A 277 18.07 -10.12 -35.61
N GLU A 278 18.23 -10.76 -34.45
CA GLU A 278 19.14 -11.89 -34.28
C GLU A 278 18.65 -13.15 -35.01
N CYS A 279 17.35 -13.45 -34.96
CA CYS A 279 16.76 -14.56 -35.72
C CYS A 279 16.84 -14.36 -37.24
N HIS A 280 16.79 -13.12 -37.74
CA HIS A 280 16.96 -12.84 -39.18
C HIS A 280 18.43 -12.85 -39.65
N ARG A 281 19.39 -12.89 -38.72
CA ARG A 281 20.83 -13.00 -39.00
C ARG A 281 21.36 -14.43 -38.89
N SER A 282 20.49 -15.37 -38.51
CA SER A 282 20.76 -16.82 -38.41
C SER A 282 20.18 -17.53 -39.62
#